data_AF-Q8VWE3-F1
#
_entry.id   AF-Q8VWE3-F1
#
_cell.length_a   1.000
_cell.length_b   1.000
_cell.length_c   1.000
_cell.angle_alpha   90.00
_cell.angle_beta   90.00
_cell.angle_gamma   90.00
#
_symmetry.space_group_name_H-M   'P 1'
#
loop_
_entity.id
_entity.type
_entity.pdbx_description
1 polymer ?
#
loop_
_entity_poly.entity_id
_entity_poly.type
_entity_poly.pdbx_seq_one_letter_code
_entity_poly.pdbx_strand_id
1 'polypeptide(L)'
;MTPGPPGRNAVLGVGAEGGRMTIVVLRELRKELSEDFGPGDAVDRIEAVHAAPADSDVSGDPDDRTFCGKPTLDMERVNYQPVGPGAPWLPPNMHAWECRDCAAALRSR
;
A
#
# COMPACT_ATOMS: atom_id res chain seq x y z
N MET A 1 5.63 -11.71 48.92
CA MET A 1 4.81 -10.82 48.08
C MET A 1 5.45 -10.85 46.70
N THR A 2 5.02 -11.82 45.90
CA THR A 2 5.56 -12.21 44.59
C THR A 2 4.61 -11.68 43.49
N PRO A 3 5.13 -11.45 42.26
CA PRO A 3 4.61 -10.47 41.31
C PRO A 3 3.27 -10.85 40.65
N GLY A 4 2.55 -9.81 40.22
CA GLY A 4 1.23 -9.90 39.58
C GLY A 4 1.22 -10.61 38.22
N PRO A 5 0.03 -11.00 37.76
CA PRO A 5 -0.13 -11.75 36.51
C PRO A 5 0.25 -10.89 35.30
N PRO A 6 0.83 -11.48 34.23
CA PRO A 6 0.92 -10.79 32.95
C PRO A 6 -0.49 -10.59 32.40
N GLY A 7 -0.84 -9.32 32.15
CA GLY A 7 -2.03 -8.91 31.44
C GLY A 7 -2.05 -9.54 30.06
N ARG A 8 -2.88 -10.55 29.89
CA ARG A 8 -3.23 -11.16 28.61
C ARG A 8 -4.15 -10.18 27.90
N ASN A 9 -3.57 -9.24 27.14
CA ASN A 9 -4.33 -8.49 26.16
C ASN A 9 -4.65 -9.43 25.00
N ALA A 10 -5.82 -10.06 25.10
CA ALA A 10 -6.54 -10.58 23.95
C ALA A 10 -6.94 -9.37 23.10
N VAL A 11 -6.20 -9.11 22.03
CA VAL A 11 -6.73 -8.30 20.93
C VAL A 11 -7.71 -9.19 20.17
N LEU A 12 -8.97 -8.77 20.24
CA LEU A 12 -10.11 -9.29 19.49
C LEU A 12 -9.74 -9.46 18.02
N GLY A 13 -10.07 -10.64 17.47
CA GLY A 13 -10.15 -10.84 16.04
C GLY A 13 -11.22 -9.94 15.43
N VAL A 14 -10.90 -9.39 14.26
CA VAL A 14 -11.87 -8.88 13.30
C VAL A 14 -11.90 -9.85 12.13
N GLY A 15 -12.66 -10.93 12.32
CA GLY A 15 -12.96 -11.87 11.25
C GLY A 15 -13.99 -11.29 10.29
N ALA A 16 -13.53 -11.06 9.06
CA ALA A 16 -14.22 -11.24 7.78
C ALA A 16 -15.68 -10.75 7.64
N GLU A 17 -15.84 -9.65 6.90
CA GLU A 17 -17.08 -9.30 6.21
C GLU A 17 -16.78 -9.14 4.71
N GLY A 18 -16.85 -10.26 3.97
CA GLY A 18 -17.08 -10.28 2.52
C GLY A 18 -15.91 -9.90 1.61
N GLY A 19 -15.47 -10.87 0.79
CA GLY A 19 -14.52 -10.69 -0.30
C GLY A 19 -15.00 -9.69 -1.36
N ARG A 20 -14.85 -8.40 -1.09
CA ARG A 20 -14.58 -7.40 -2.12
C ARG A 20 -13.07 -7.35 -2.25
N MET A 21 -12.54 -7.58 -3.44
CA MET A 21 -11.12 -7.37 -3.71
C MET A 21 -10.81 -5.89 -3.50
N THR A 22 -10.40 -5.57 -2.28
CA THR A 22 -9.89 -4.26 -1.90
C THR A 22 -8.50 -4.14 -2.49
N ILE A 23 -8.27 -3.04 -3.19
CA ILE A 23 -7.00 -2.74 -3.83
C ILE A 23 -6.30 -1.73 -2.92
N VAL A 24 -5.04 -2.01 -2.60
CA VAL A 24 -4.17 -1.07 -1.92
C VAL A 24 -3.27 -0.42 -2.94
N VAL A 25 -3.21 0.90 -2.89
CA VAL A 25 -2.35 1.70 -3.77
C VAL A 25 -1.01 1.89 -3.08
N LEU A 26 0.06 1.56 -3.78
CA LEU A 26 1.42 1.78 -3.32
C LEU A 26 2.15 2.69 -4.30
N ARG A 27 2.92 3.63 -3.78
CA ARG A 27 3.83 4.45 -4.57
C ARG A 27 5.26 3.99 -4.31
N GLU A 28 5.97 3.69 -5.38
CA GLU A 28 7.41 3.52 -5.38
C GLU A 28 8.03 4.91 -5.26
N LEU A 29 8.67 5.18 -4.13
CA LEU A 29 9.38 6.42 -3.88
C LEU A 29 10.86 6.17 -4.06
N ARG A 30 11.49 6.95 -4.93
CA ARG A 30 12.94 6.97 -5.05
C ARG A 30 13.48 8.14 -4.25
N LYS A 31 14.32 7.84 -3.27
CA LYS A 31 15.17 8.81 -2.58
C LYS A 31 16.25 9.26 -3.57
N GLU A 32 16.12 10.44 -4.14
CA GLU A 32 17.23 11.10 -4.81
C GLU A 32 17.95 11.99 -3.78
N LEU A 33 19.24 11.73 -3.55
CA LEU A 33 20.09 12.64 -2.79
C LEU A 33 20.32 13.86 -3.69
N SER A 34 19.81 15.02 -3.28
CA SER A 34 20.15 16.27 -3.97
C SER A 34 21.62 16.58 -3.68
N GLU A 35 22.50 16.33 -4.64
CA GLU A 35 23.95 16.53 -4.48
C GLU A 35 24.35 18.02 -4.41
N ASP A 36 23.41 18.95 -4.63
CA ASP A 36 23.73 20.37 -4.88
C ASP A 36 23.64 21.29 -3.64
N PHE A 37 23.02 20.89 -2.52
CA PHE A 37 22.81 21.83 -1.39
C PHE A 37 22.90 21.20 0.02
N GLY A 38 24.11 20.97 0.53
CA GLY A 38 24.37 20.72 1.97
C GLY A 38 23.62 19.52 2.56
N PRO A 39 23.57 19.34 3.90
CA PRO A 39 22.74 18.30 4.53
C PRO A 39 21.26 18.69 4.43
N GLY A 40 20.72 18.70 3.21
CA GLY A 40 19.40 19.23 2.88
C GLY A 40 18.57 18.18 2.16
N ASP A 41 17.69 17.56 2.93
CA ASP A 41 16.43 16.92 2.54
C ASP A 41 16.47 16.03 1.28
N ALA A 42 16.66 14.73 1.47
CA ALA A 42 16.40 13.76 0.41
C ALA A 42 14.93 13.87 -0.02
N VAL A 43 14.69 14.31 -1.25
CA VAL A 43 13.33 14.46 -1.78
C VAL A 43 12.82 13.10 -2.24
N ASP A 44 11.66 12.71 -1.71
CA ASP A 44 10.93 11.52 -2.15
C ASP A 44 10.26 11.82 -3.50
N ARG A 45 10.82 11.30 -4.59
CA ARG A 45 10.18 11.38 -5.91
C ARG A 45 9.39 10.11 -6.17
N ILE A 46 8.12 10.26 -6.58
CA ILE A 46 7.30 9.13 -7.05
C ILE A 46 7.88 8.63 -8.38
N GLU A 47 8.41 7.41 -8.38
CA GLU A 47 8.91 6.74 -9.59
C GLU A 47 7.73 6.09 -10.32
N ALA A 48 6.94 5.30 -9.60
CA ALA A 48 5.78 4.59 -10.13
C ALA A 48 4.73 4.35 -9.04
N VAL A 49 3.50 4.08 -9.45
CA VAL A 49 2.39 3.75 -8.57
C VAL A 49 1.85 2.39 -8.96
N HIS A 50 1.90 1.48 -8.01
CA HIS A 50 1.51 0.10 -8.14
C HIS A 50 0.21 -0.16 -7.37
N ALA A 51 -0.53 -1.16 -7.84
CA ALA A 51 -1.63 -1.73 -7.08
C ALA A 51 -1.17 -3.05 -6.48
N ALA A 52 -1.55 -3.32 -5.24
CA ALA A 52 -1.48 -4.63 -4.63
C ALA A 52 -2.88 -5.07 -4.18
N PRO A 53 -3.15 -6.38 -4.12
CA PRO A 53 -4.29 -6.86 -3.37
C PRO A 53 -4.13 -6.47 -1.90
N ALA A 54 -5.24 -6.17 -1.23
CA ALA A 54 -5.20 -6.04 0.22
C ALA A 54 -4.96 -7.42 0.85
N ASP A 55 -4.17 -7.41 1.91
CA ASP A 55 -3.95 -8.55 2.78
C ASP A 55 -5.28 -8.98 3.42
N SER A 56 -5.46 -10.31 3.52
CA SER A 56 -6.69 -10.90 4.05
C SER A 56 -6.72 -10.98 5.58
N ASP A 57 -5.56 -10.90 6.23
CA ASP A 57 -5.39 -10.88 7.68
C ASP A 57 -5.57 -9.44 8.20
N VAL A 58 -5.03 -8.45 7.48
CA VAL A 58 -5.07 -7.03 7.86
C VAL A 58 -5.79 -6.18 6.82
N SER A 59 -7.01 -5.77 7.15
CA SER A 59 -7.81 -4.88 6.31
C SER A 59 -7.10 -3.56 6.03
N GLY A 60 -6.71 -3.36 4.77
CA GLY A 60 -6.04 -2.14 4.30
C GLY A 60 -4.51 -2.20 4.30
N ASP A 61 -3.92 -3.34 4.70
CA ASP A 61 -2.53 -3.66 4.39
C ASP A 61 -2.44 -4.24 2.98
N PRO A 62 -1.41 -3.93 2.18
CA PRO A 62 -1.15 -4.59 0.92
C PRO A 62 -0.52 -5.95 1.18
N ASP A 63 -0.78 -6.88 0.27
CA ASP A 63 -0.06 -8.15 0.23
C ASP A 63 1.46 -7.94 0.01
N ASP A 64 2.27 -8.98 0.23
CA ASP A 64 3.73 -8.94 0.03
C ASP A 64 4.12 -8.55 -1.41
N ARG A 65 3.21 -8.80 -2.36
CA ARG A 65 3.43 -8.52 -3.78
C ARG A 65 2.33 -7.68 -4.40
N THR A 66 2.74 -6.77 -5.28
CA THR A 66 1.85 -6.03 -6.17
C THR A 66 1.26 -6.95 -7.26
N PHE A 67 0.25 -6.46 -7.98
CA PHE A 67 -0.32 -7.17 -9.14
C PHE A 67 0.70 -7.42 -10.26
N CYS A 68 1.72 -6.57 -10.38
CA CYS A 68 2.81 -6.78 -11.34
C CYS A 68 3.94 -7.68 -10.80
N GLY A 69 3.81 -8.18 -9.57
CA GLY A 69 4.78 -9.07 -8.93
C GLY A 69 5.99 -8.37 -8.29
N LYS A 70 5.97 -7.03 -8.15
CA LYS A 70 6.98 -6.29 -7.39
C LYS A 70 6.73 -6.42 -5.88
N PRO A 71 7.79 -6.46 -5.05
CA PRO A 71 7.63 -6.48 -3.60
C PRO A 71 7.07 -5.14 -3.10
N THR A 72 6.13 -5.19 -2.16
CA THR A 72 5.54 -3.99 -1.53
C THR A 72 6.40 -3.45 -0.38
N LEU A 73 7.40 -4.22 0.05
CA LEU A 73 8.29 -3.94 1.19
C LEU A 73 9.04 -2.62 1.11
N ASP A 74 9.41 -2.18 -0.10
CA ASP A 74 10.13 -0.91 -0.35
C ASP A 74 9.20 0.22 -0.85
N MET A 75 7.90 -0.06 -0.93
CA MET A 75 6.92 0.89 -1.46
C MET A 75 6.14 1.57 -0.34
N GLU A 76 5.81 2.84 -0.53
CA GLU A 76 4.98 3.54 0.42
C GLU A 76 3.49 3.36 0.11
N ARG A 77 2.72 2.99 1.13
CA ARG A 77 1.27 2.88 1.02
C ARG A 77 0.64 4.25 0.89
N VAL A 78 -0.16 4.42 -0.15
CA VAL A 78 -1.04 5.57 -0.27
C VAL A 78 -2.30 5.27 0.52
N ASN A 79 -2.65 6.14 1.47
CA ASN A 79 -3.90 6.05 2.23
C ASN A 79 -5.10 6.49 1.35
N TYR A 80 -5.25 5.84 0.20
CA TYR A 80 -6.32 6.02 -0.75
C TYR A 80 -7.11 4.71 -0.85
N GLN A 81 -8.40 4.79 -0.56
CA GLN A 81 -9.32 3.68 -0.75
C GLN A 81 -10.27 4.01 -1.90
N PRO A 82 -10.34 3.16 -2.95
CA PRO A 82 -11.33 3.31 -3.99
C PRO A 82 -12.74 3.14 -3.41
N VAL A 83 -13.63 4.08 -3.71
CA VAL A 83 -14.97 4.21 -3.07
C VAL A 83 -15.98 3.16 -3.59
N GLY A 84 -15.63 2.36 -4.59
CA GLY A 84 -16.51 1.29 -5.08
C GLY A 84 -15.99 0.54 -6.31
N PRO A 85 -16.70 -0.51 -6.72
CA PRO A 85 -16.39 -1.27 -7.93
C PRO A 85 -16.58 -0.37 -9.17
N GLY A 86 -15.47 -0.02 -9.83
CA GLY A 86 -15.45 0.92 -10.96
C GLY A 86 -14.92 2.31 -10.64
N ALA A 87 -14.67 2.63 -9.36
CA ALA A 87 -13.86 3.79 -9.01
C ALA A 87 -12.41 3.56 -9.50
N PRO A 88 -11.71 4.61 -9.96
CA PRO A 88 -10.31 4.49 -10.31
C PRO A 88 -9.53 4.02 -9.07
N TRP A 89 -8.73 2.96 -9.26
CA TRP A 89 -7.90 2.44 -8.18
C TRP A 89 -6.80 3.44 -7.80
N LEU A 90 -6.43 4.36 -8.71
CA LEU A 90 -5.52 5.45 -8.43
C LEU A 90 -6.27 6.76 -8.09
N PRO A 91 -5.71 7.56 -7.17
CA PRO A 91 -6.11 8.95 -7.09
C PRO A 91 -5.73 9.70 -8.39
N PRO A 92 -6.55 10.66 -8.86
CA PRO A 92 -6.32 11.37 -10.12
C PRO A 92 -4.99 12.13 -10.13
N ASN A 93 -4.49 12.55 -8.95
CA ASN A 93 -3.20 13.21 -8.81
C ASN A 93 -2.00 12.29 -9.10
N MET A 94 -2.20 10.96 -9.13
CA MET A 94 -1.13 9.98 -9.30
C MET A 94 -1.23 9.16 -10.59
N HIS A 95 -2.25 9.45 -11.41
CA HIS A 95 -2.50 8.74 -12.67
C HIS A 95 -1.31 8.87 -13.66
N ALA A 96 -0.53 9.95 -13.56
CA ALA A 96 0.66 10.17 -14.37
C ALA A 96 1.79 9.15 -14.10
N TRP A 97 1.82 8.55 -12.90
CA TRP A 97 2.83 7.56 -12.49
C TRP A 97 2.24 6.15 -12.41
N GLU A 98 1.05 5.91 -12.99
CA GLU A 98 0.43 4.59 -12.93
C GLU A 98 1.32 3.51 -13.58
N CYS A 99 1.48 2.38 -12.91
CA CYS A 99 2.08 1.21 -13.51
C CYS A 99 1.08 0.58 -14.48
N ARG A 100 1.40 0.59 -15.77
CA ARG A 100 0.56 0.02 -16.83
C ARG A 100 0.27 -1.47 -16.65
N ASP A 101 1.19 -2.21 -16.04
CA ASP A 101 1.04 -3.64 -15.77
C ASP A 101 0.00 -3.89 -14.68
N CYS A 102 0.08 -3.15 -13.56
CA CYS A 102 -0.95 -3.15 -12.53
C CYS A 102 -2.32 -2.72 -13.07
N ALA A 103 -2.36 -1.67 -13.90
CA ALA A 103 -3.60 -1.20 -14.53
C ALA A 103 -4.21 -2.27 -15.45
N ALA A 104 -3.39 -3.00 -16.21
CA ALA A 104 -3.84 -4.09 -17.08
C ALA A 104 -4.35 -5.30 -16.28
N ALA A 105 -3.64 -5.69 -15.22
CA ALA A 105 -4.06 -6.76 -14.32
C ALA A 105 -5.41 -6.46 -13.66
N LEU A 106 -5.63 -5.20 -13.24
CA LEU A 106 -6.89 -4.76 -12.67
C LEU A 106 -8.04 -4.71 -13.67
N ARG A 107 -7.78 -4.40 -14.95
CA ARG A 107 -8.79 -4.42 -16.02
C ARG A 107 -9.16 -5.84 -16.47
N SER A 108 -8.29 -6.81 -16.23
CA SER A 108 -8.46 -8.20 -16.67
C SER A 108 -9.23 -9.07 -15.66
N ARG A 109 -9.81 -8.45 -14.63
CA ARG A 109 -10.46 -9.11 -13.48
C ARG A 109 -11.91 -8.66 -13.37
#